data_AF-A0A8F5GTN4-F1
#
_entry.id   AF-A0A8F5GTN4-F1
#
_cell.length_a   1.000
_cell.length_b   1.000
_cell.length_c   1.000
_cell.angle_alpha   90.00
_cell.angle_beta   90.00
_cell.angle_gamma   90.00
#
_symmetry.space_group_name_H-M   'P 1'
#
loop_
_entity.id
_entity.type
_entity.pdbx_description
1 polymer ?
#
loop_
_entity_poly.entity_id
_entity_poly.type
_entity_poly.pdbx_seq_one_letter_code
_entity_poly.pdbx_strand_id
1 'polypeptide(L)'
;MVSVLDILLIFVLIMIIVYYARKVSKLNKQIVDLKTKAQEMGQQTFNQWVQQYSQQLRQQMEEAIKKEYDAKLEQWKQQNEDTIRKDAIQRSINTLLGRIGEEFAPLLIAERYNVNPKDFRHLGTPVDYIAFKGLSDDQNIDPEIIFFEIKSGKSTSLTERERKVRDAIKNLKVRYEVISLHDIISEVQRKLNEEINNK
;
A
#
# COMPACT_ATOMS: atom_id res chain seq x y z
N MET A 1 98.48 47.13 -30.57
CA MET A 1 98.13 45.92 -31.36
C MET A 1 97.74 44.87 -30.35
N VAL A 2 96.48 44.44 -30.31
CA VAL A 2 96.06 43.32 -29.43
C VAL A 2 96.76 42.06 -29.94
N SER A 3 97.41 41.30 -29.06
CA SER A 3 98.11 40.09 -29.47
C SER A 3 97.09 38.97 -29.73
N VAL A 4 97.41 38.05 -30.65
CA VAL A 4 96.54 36.88 -30.95
C VAL A 4 96.27 36.06 -29.67
N LEU A 5 97.21 36.07 -28.72
CA LEU A 5 97.09 35.41 -27.43
C LEU A 5 95.97 36.00 -26.56
N ASP A 6 95.81 37.32 -26.57
CA ASP A 6 94.77 38.01 -25.79
C ASP A 6 93.37 37.65 -26.30
N ILE A 7 93.21 37.54 -27.63
CA ILE A 7 91.94 37.14 -28.27
C ILE A 7 91.60 35.68 -27.91
N LEU A 8 92.59 34.78 -27.92
CA LEU A 8 92.41 33.38 -27.52
C LEU A 8 92.03 33.24 -26.05
N LEU A 9 92.65 34.01 -25.14
CA LEU A 9 92.31 34.02 -23.72
C LEU A 9 90.87 34.50 -23.48
N ILE A 10 90.44 35.55 -24.17
CA ILE A 10 89.05 36.04 -24.10
C ILE A 10 88.06 34.97 -24.61
N PHE A 11 88.39 34.29 -25.71
CA PHE A 11 87.53 33.23 -26.25
C PHE A 11 87.37 32.06 -25.26
N VAL A 12 88.47 31.62 -24.64
CA VAL A 12 88.44 30.56 -23.62
C VAL A 12 87.63 31.01 -22.39
N LEU A 13 87.79 32.27 -21.95
CA LEU A 13 87.02 32.84 -20.85
C LEU A 13 85.51 32.84 -21.16
N ILE A 14 85.12 33.27 -22.37
CA ILE A 14 83.72 33.25 -22.82
C ILE A 14 83.17 31.82 -22.83
N MET A 15 83.93 30.85 -23.36
CA MET A 15 83.54 29.44 -23.36
C MET A 15 83.31 28.89 -21.95
N ILE A 16 84.17 29.25 -20.99
CA ILE A 16 84.03 28.87 -19.58
C ILE A 16 82.77 29.51 -18.97
N ILE A 17 82.54 30.81 -19.21
CA ILE A 17 81.34 31.51 -18.72
C ILE A 17 80.07 30.86 -19.28
N VAL A 18 80.03 30.57 -20.58
CA VAL A 18 78.89 29.91 -21.23
C VAL A 18 78.68 28.50 -20.66
N TYR A 19 79.76 27.74 -20.42
CA TYR A 19 79.68 26.43 -19.79
C TYR A 19 79.06 26.49 -18.40
N TYR A 20 79.56 27.37 -17.52
CA TYR A 20 79.02 27.53 -16.17
C TYR A 20 77.60 28.09 -16.17
N ALA A 21 77.27 29.03 -17.05
CA ALA A 21 75.92 29.56 -17.22
C ALA A 21 74.93 28.45 -17.62
N ARG A 22 75.30 27.58 -18.57
CA ARG A 22 74.50 26.40 -18.94
C ARG A 22 74.34 25.42 -17.79
N LYS A 23 75.41 25.16 -17.03
CA LYS A 23 75.39 24.27 -15.85
C LYS A 23 74.46 24.81 -14.75
N VAL A 24 74.54 26.10 -14.43
CA VAL A 24 73.67 26.77 -13.46
C VAL A 24 72.22 26.77 -13.93
N SER A 25 71.96 27.04 -15.22
CA SER A 25 70.61 26.97 -15.79
C SER A 25 70.01 25.57 -15.64
N LYS A 26 70.78 24.50 -15.91
CA LYS A 26 70.33 23.12 -15.75
C LYS A 26 70.00 22.78 -14.29
N LEU A 27 70.84 23.20 -13.35
CA LEU A 27 70.59 23.02 -11.91
C LEU A 27 69.35 23.77 -11.45
N ASN A 28 69.18 25.04 -11.86
CA ASN A 28 68.00 25.83 -11.53
C ASN A 28 66.71 25.19 -12.07
N LYS A 29 66.75 24.63 -13.30
CA LYS A 29 65.62 23.87 -13.86
C LYS A 29 65.30 22.65 -13.00
N GLN A 30 66.29 21.86 -12.61
CA GLN A 30 66.08 20.69 -11.74
C GLN A 30 65.49 21.08 -10.37
N ILE A 31 65.94 22.19 -9.78
CA ILE A 31 65.40 22.69 -8.50
C ILE A 31 63.94 23.10 -8.67
N VAL A 32 63.61 23.82 -9.74
CA VAL A 32 62.23 24.23 -10.03
C VAL A 32 61.36 22.99 -10.27
N ASP A 33 61.80 22.04 -11.10
CA ASP A 33 61.06 20.81 -11.39
C ASP A 33 60.84 19.97 -10.12
N LEU A 34 61.85 19.86 -9.24
CA LEU A 34 61.74 19.16 -7.96
C LEU A 34 60.76 19.87 -7.02
N LYS A 35 60.81 21.21 -6.96
CA LYS A 35 59.88 22.00 -6.15
C LYS A 35 58.45 21.87 -6.65
N THR A 36 58.24 21.92 -7.96
CA THR A 36 56.93 21.72 -8.60
C THR A 36 56.42 20.31 -8.32
N LYS A 37 57.24 19.26 -8.51
CA LYS A 37 56.86 17.88 -8.17
C LYS A 37 56.52 17.72 -6.69
N ALA A 38 57.31 18.30 -5.79
CA ALA A 38 57.03 18.25 -4.36
C ALA A 38 55.69 18.95 -4.02
N GLN A 39 55.40 20.08 -4.67
CA GLN A 39 54.14 20.79 -4.51
C GLN A 39 52.95 20.02 -5.09
N GLU A 40 53.10 19.43 -6.27
CA GLU A 40 52.09 18.58 -6.91
C GLU A 40 51.78 17.35 -6.05
N MET A 41 52.82 16.64 -5.57
CA MET A 41 52.66 15.53 -4.64
C MET A 41 51.96 15.97 -3.36
N GLY A 42 52.37 17.10 -2.77
CA GLY A 42 51.72 17.65 -1.58
C GLY A 42 50.24 17.95 -1.80
N GLN A 43 49.88 18.55 -2.94
CA GLN A 43 48.49 18.85 -3.29
C GLN A 43 47.67 17.58 -3.55
N GLN A 44 48.26 16.58 -4.21
CA GLN A 44 47.62 15.28 -4.43
C GLN A 44 47.37 14.56 -3.11
N THR A 45 48.37 14.45 -2.23
CA THR A 45 48.23 13.82 -0.91
C THR A 45 47.21 14.57 -0.05
N PHE A 46 47.20 15.90 -0.07
CA PHE A 46 46.21 16.69 0.65
C PHE A 46 44.79 16.41 0.14
N ASN A 47 44.57 16.44 -1.17
CA ASN A 47 43.26 16.17 -1.75
C ASN A 47 42.79 14.74 -1.44
N GLN A 48 43.68 13.76 -1.52
CA GLN A 48 43.38 12.38 -1.14
C GLN A 48 43.01 12.27 0.33
N TRP A 49 43.77 12.90 1.22
CA TRP A 49 43.49 12.92 2.65
C TRP A 49 42.13 13.57 2.95
N VAL A 50 41.82 14.72 2.34
CA VAL A 50 40.52 15.40 2.49
C VAL A 50 39.39 14.49 2.03
N GLN A 51 39.54 13.84 0.87
CA GLN A 51 38.54 12.92 0.35
C GLN A 51 38.30 11.74 1.29
N GLN A 52 39.37 11.06 1.72
CA GLN A 52 39.28 9.92 2.64
C GLN A 52 38.64 10.32 3.98
N TYR A 53 39.08 11.43 4.57
CA TYR A 53 38.53 11.91 5.84
C TYR A 53 37.05 12.27 5.71
N SER A 54 36.66 12.92 4.61
CA SER A 54 35.26 13.26 4.36
C SER A 54 34.37 12.03 4.19
N GLN A 55 34.88 10.97 3.56
CA GLN A 55 34.16 9.70 3.41
C GLN A 55 34.00 8.97 4.75
N GLN A 56 35.06 8.90 5.55
CA GLN A 56 35.01 8.31 6.89
C GLN A 56 34.03 9.05 7.79
N LEU A 57 34.07 10.38 7.78
CA LEU A 57 33.14 11.19 8.57
C LEU A 57 31.69 10.97 8.13
N ARG A 58 31.43 10.90 6.82
CA ARG A 58 30.09 10.57 6.29
C ARG A 58 29.61 9.21 6.76
N GLN A 59 30.44 8.17 6.67
CA GLN A 59 30.09 6.82 7.12
C GLN A 59 29.75 6.80 8.62
N GLN A 60 30.58 7.44 9.45
CA GLN A 60 30.31 7.53 10.89
C GLN A 60 29.00 8.26 11.20
N MET A 61 28.73 9.36 10.48
CA MET A 61 27.48 10.09 10.63
C MET A 61 26.27 9.26 10.18
N GLU A 62 26.36 8.57 9.03
CA GLU A 62 25.29 7.71 8.53
C GLU A 62 24.98 6.57 9.51
N GLU A 63 26.00 5.93 10.07
CA GLU A 63 25.83 4.89 11.09
C GLU A 63 25.18 5.42 12.37
N ALA A 64 25.64 6.59 12.85
CA ALA A 64 25.08 7.22 14.05
C ALA A 64 23.60 7.61 13.84
N ILE A 65 23.31 8.23 12.70
CA ILE A 65 21.97 8.62 12.30
C ILE A 65 21.07 7.39 12.23
N LYS A 66 21.51 6.34 11.53
CA LYS A 66 20.74 5.09 11.39
C LYS A 66 20.42 4.49 12.75
N LYS A 67 21.41 4.41 13.65
CA LYS A 67 21.22 3.89 15.00
C LYS A 67 20.21 4.71 15.81
N GLU A 68 20.26 6.04 15.68
CA GLU A 68 19.29 6.94 16.33
C GLU A 68 17.87 6.74 15.78
N TYR A 69 17.72 6.63 14.46
CA TYR A 69 16.43 6.37 13.82
C TYR A 69 15.86 5.01 14.19
N ASP A 70 16.68 3.96 14.22
CA ASP A 70 16.25 2.63 14.65
C ASP A 70 15.74 2.65 16.10
N ALA A 71 16.44 3.35 17.00
CA ALA A 71 16.00 3.52 18.38
C ALA A 71 14.68 4.31 18.49
N LYS A 72 14.55 5.41 17.73
CA LYS A 72 13.31 6.20 17.66
C LYS A 72 12.15 5.38 17.09
N LEU A 73 12.41 4.55 16.09
CA LEU A 73 11.40 3.68 15.48
C LEU A 73 10.92 2.63 16.49
N GLU A 74 11.83 2.00 17.23
CA GLU A 74 11.47 1.03 18.27
C GLU A 74 10.68 1.69 19.40
N GLN A 75 11.08 2.90 19.85
CA GLN A 75 10.29 3.67 20.83
C GLN A 75 8.89 4.02 20.30
N TRP A 76 8.80 4.47 19.05
CA TRP A 76 7.53 4.78 18.42
C TRP A 76 6.64 3.54 18.32
N LYS A 77 7.20 2.38 17.95
CA LYS A 77 6.46 1.11 17.92
C LYS A 77 5.91 0.76 19.29
N GLN A 78 6.74 0.81 20.34
CA GLN A 78 6.30 0.51 21.72
C GLN A 78 5.19 1.45 22.19
N GLN A 79 5.30 2.75 21.91
CA GLN A 79 4.29 3.74 22.30
C GLN A 79 2.97 3.56 21.55
N ASN A 80 3.03 3.11 20.30
CA ASN A 80 1.84 2.99 19.45
C ASN A 80 1.27 1.56 19.42
N GLU A 81 1.99 0.56 19.93
CA GLU A 81 1.58 -0.84 19.90
C GLU A 81 0.21 -1.05 20.54
N ASP A 82 -0.03 -0.46 21.71
CA ASP A 82 -1.32 -0.58 22.40
C ASP A 82 -2.46 0.06 21.61
N THR A 83 -2.21 1.22 20.99
CA THR A 83 -3.21 1.91 20.17
C THR A 83 -3.53 1.09 18.91
N ILE A 84 -2.50 0.60 18.21
CA ILE A 84 -2.64 -0.24 17.01
C ILE A 84 -3.37 -1.54 17.36
N ARG A 85 -2.99 -2.20 18.47
CA ARG A 85 -3.60 -3.44 18.93
C ARG A 85 -5.08 -3.22 19.29
N LYS A 86 -5.39 -2.16 20.05
CA LYS A 86 -6.78 -1.81 20.40
C LYS A 86 -7.63 -1.49 19.17
N ASP A 87 -7.11 -0.74 18.22
CA ASP A 87 -7.82 -0.40 16.98
C ASP A 87 -8.06 -1.64 16.11
N ALA A 88 -7.04 -2.50 15.95
CA ALA A 88 -7.18 -3.77 15.24
C ALA A 88 -8.25 -4.68 15.88
N ILE A 89 -8.24 -4.79 17.22
CA ILE A 89 -9.25 -5.55 17.97
C ILE A 89 -10.64 -4.91 17.77
N GLN A 90 -10.77 -3.59 17.88
CA GLN A 90 -12.06 -2.91 17.75
C GLN A 90 -12.66 -3.09 16.35
N ARG A 91 -11.86 -2.99 15.30
CA ARG A 91 -12.31 -3.24 13.93
C ARG A 91 -12.75 -4.70 13.76
N SER A 92 -11.99 -5.64 14.29
CA SER A 92 -12.34 -7.06 14.26
C SER A 92 -13.66 -7.34 14.99
N ILE A 93 -13.82 -6.80 16.20
CA ILE A 93 -15.06 -6.90 16.99
C ILE A 93 -16.23 -6.29 16.23
N ASN A 94 -16.09 -5.10 15.65
CA ASN A 94 -17.17 -4.45 14.91
C ASN A 94 -17.60 -5.27 13.68
N THR A 95 -16.65 -5.86 12.94
CA THR A 95 -16.96 -6.73 11.81
C THR A 95 -17.63 -8.03 12.26
N LEU A 96 -17.14 -8.64 13.34
CA LEU A 96 -17.72 -9.85 13.93
C LEU A 96 -19.14 -9.59 14.45
N LEU A 97 -19.35 -8.51 15.20
CA LEU A 97 -20.67 -8.10 15.68
C LEU A 97 -21.61 -7.77 14.52
N GLY A 98 -21.10 -7.21 13.42
CA GLY A 98 -21.91 -6.96 12.23
C GLY A 98 -22.43 -8.26 11.61
N ARG A 99 -21.53 -9.23 11.43
CA ARG A 99 -21.86 -10.56 10.87
C ARG A 99 -22.74 -11.39 11.80
N ILE A 100 -22.49 -11.35 13.11
CA ILE A 100 -23.34 -11.99 14.12
C ILE A 100 -24.71 -11.28 14.16
N GLY A 101 -24.73 -9.94 14.08
CA GLY A 101 -25.96 -9.16 14.04
C GLY A 101 -26.85 -9.52 12.86
N GLU A 102 -26.27 -9.83 11.70
CA GLU A 102 -26.99 -10.35 10.53
C GLU A 102 -27.59 -11.73 10.80
N GLU A 103 -26.79 -12.70 11.23
CA GLU A 103 -27.25 -14.08 11.48
C GLU A 103 -28.28 -14.18 12.63
N PHE A 104 -28.13 -13.36 13.66
CA PHE A 104 -29.02 -13.33 14.83
C PHE A 104 -30.09 -12.22 14.73
N ALA A 105 -30.19 -11.51 13.60
CA ALA A 105 -31.17 -10.46 13.39
C ALA A 105 -32.60 -10.90 13.76
N PRO A 106 -33.07 -12.11 13.40
CA PRO A 106 -34.41 -12.57 13.78
C PRO A 106 -34.68 -12.52 15.29
N LEU A 107 -33.71 -12.90 16.13
CA LEU A 107 -33.89 -12.87 17.59
C LEU A 107 -33.89 -11.44 18.14
N LEU A 108 -33.07 -10.56 17.56
CA LEU A 108 -32.95 -9.17 18.01
C LEU A 108 -34.16 -8.31 17.62
N ILE A 109 -34.82 -8.63 16.50
CA ILE A 109 -35.95 -7.84 15.99
C ILE A 109 -37.32 -8.50 16.22
N ALA A 110 -37.37 -9.80 16.56
CA ALA A 110 -38.60 -10.53 16.83
C ALA A 110 -39.52 -9.79 17.81
N GLU A 111 -38.99 -9.33 18.94
CA GLU A 111 -39.76 -8.59 19.95
C GLU A 111 -40.26 -7.25 19.39
N ARG A 112 -39.40 -6.51 18.69
CA ARG A 112 -39.74 -5.19 18.12
C ARG A 112 -40.89 -5.27 17.11
N TYR A 113 -40.90 -6.30 16.27
CA TYR A 113 -41.92 -6.48 15.23
C TYR A 113 -43.05 -7.43 15.65
N ASN A 114 -42.99 -7.92 16.89
CA ASN A 114 -43.95 -8.85 17.46
C ASN A 114 -44.13 -10.11 16.58
N VAL A 115 -43.01 -10.63 16.06
CA VAL A 115 -42.95 -11.79 15.17
C VAL A 115 -42.30 -12.96 15.92
N ASN A 116 -42.93 -14.13 15.86
CA ASN A 116 -42.32 -15.36 16.37
C ASN A 116 -41.01 -15.65 15.63
N PRO A 117 -39.87 -15.88 16.31
CA PRO A 117 -38.60 -16.24 15.65
C PRO A 117 -38.72 -17.40 14.64
N LYS A 118 -39.67 -18.33 14.83
CA LYS A 118 -39.94 -19.45 13.93
C LYS A 118 -40.52 -19.04 12.57
N ASP A 119 -41.11 -17.85 12.48
CA ASP A 119 -41.73 -17.32 11.26
C ASP A 119 -40.75 -16.60 10.34
N PHE A 120 -39.50 -16.39 10.77
CA PHE A 120 -38.45 -15.82 9.93
C PHE A 120 -37.86 -16.86 8.97
N ARG A 121 -37.61 -16.43 7.74
CA ARG A 121 -36.86 -17.16 6.72
C ARG A 121 -35.80 -16.25 6.13
N HIS A 122 -34.57 -16.74 6.08
CA HIS A 122 -33.46 -16.03 5.44
C HIS A 122 -33.57 -16.16 3.91
N LEU A 123 -33.32 -15.06 3.20
CA LEU A 123 -33.29 -14.98 1.73
C LEU A 123 -31.95 -14.44 1.23
N GLY A 124 -31.46 -13.35 1.82
CA GLY A 124 -30.25 -12.62 1.42
C GLY A 124 -30.51 -11.44 0.45
N THR A 125 -29.47 -10.68 0.12
CA THR A 125 -29.58 -9.44 -0.67
C THR A 125 -30.36 -9.63 -1.99
N PRO A 126 -31.34 -8.75 -2.32
CA PRO A 126 -31.61 -7.42 -1.74
C PRO A 126 -32.69 -7.37 -0.63
N VAL A 127 -33.04 -8.52 -0.04
CA VAL A 127 -33.92 -8.61 1.13
C VAL A 127 -33.41 -9.73 2.03
N ASP A 128 -32.73 -9.40 3.12
CA ASP A 128 -32.10 -10.42 3.97
C ASP A 128 -33.08 -11.43 4.59
N TYR A 129 -34.24 -10.99 5.09
CA TYR A 129 -35.23 -11.87 5.71
C TYR A 129 -36.66 -11.59 5.25
N ILE A 130 -37.49 -12.63 5.28
CA ILE A 130 -38.95 -12.53 5.22
C ILE A 130 -39.53 -13.16 6.49
N ALA A 131 -40.51 -12.50 7.10
CA ALA A 131 -41.29 -13.06 8.19
C ALA A 131 -42.73 -13.28 7.77
N PHE A 132 -43.27 -14.43 8.14
CA PHE A 132 -44.68 -14.77 7.97
C PHE A 132 -45.39 -14.73 9.33
N LYS A 133 -45.55 -13.52 9.86
CA LYS A 133 -46.04 -13.30 11.22
C LYS A 133 -47.41 -13.93 11.42
N GLY A 134 -47.54 -14.76 12.45
CA GLY A 134 -48.78 -15.43 12.82
C GLY A 134 -48.93 -16.82 12.20
N LEU A 135 -48.00 -17.29 11.35
CA LEU A 135 -48.05 -18.65 10.81
C LEU A 135 -47.71 -19.73 11.85
N SER A 136 -46.84 -19.43 12.82
CA SER A 136 -46.48 -20.36 13.89
C SER A 136 -47.34 -20.22 15.14
N ASP A 137 -48.31 -19.29 15.15
CA ASP A 137 -49.15 -19.04 16.32
C ASP A 137 -50.41 -19.92 16.25
N ASP A 138 -50.78 -20.56 17.36
CA ASP A 138 -51.94 -21.47 17.44
C ASP A 138 -53.31 -20.74 17.34
N GLN A 139 -53.31 -19.44 17.08
CA GLN A 139 -54.50 -18.60 16.99
C GLN A 139 -54.81 -18.26 15.53
N ASN A 140 -56.10 -18.19 15.17
CA ASN A 140 -56.59 -17.73 13.85
C ASN A 140 -56.30 -16.23 13.63
N ILE A 141 -55.04 -15.86 13.50
CA ILE A 141 -54.59 -14.51 13.19
C ILE A 141 -54.37 -14.44 11.68
N ASP A 142 -54.85 -13.37 11.06
CA ASP A 142 -54.55 -13.11 9.64
C ASP A 142 -53.04 -12.91 9.48
N PRO A 143 -52.36 -13.73 8.65
CA PRO A 143 -50.92 -13.68 8.55
C PRO A 143 -50.43 -12.39 7.88
N GLU A 144 -49.40 -11.78 8.44
CA GLU A 144 -48.73 -10.59 7.89
C GLU A 144 -47.36 -10.98 7.33
N ILE A 145 -47.09 -10.63 6.08
CA ILE A 145 -45.78 -10.89 5.44
C ILE A 145 -44.93 -9.64 5.51
N ILE A 146 -43.79 -9.73 6.21
CA ILE A 146 -42.87 -8.60 6.43
C ILE A 146 -41.53 -8.91 5.80
N PHE A 147 -41.01 -7.99 4.98
CA PHE A 147 -39.69 -8.09 4.36
C PHE A 147 -38.70 -7.22 5.14
N PHE A 148 -37.54 -7.77 5.46
CA PHE A 148 -36.48 -7.12 6.22
C PHE A 148 -35.19 -7.08 5.43
N GLU A 149 -34.58 -5.90 5.39
CA GLU A 149 -33.18 -5.70 5.01
C GLU A 149 -32.45 -5.24 6.28
N ILE A 150 -31.40 -5.95 6.67
CA ILE A 150 -30.67 -5.75 7.91
C ILE A 150 -29.38 -5.00 7.61
N LYS A 151 -29.19 -3.84 8.23
CA LYS A 151 -27.93 -3.09 8.16
C LYS A 151 -27.21 -3.16 9.49
N SER A 152 -26.06 -3.82 9.49
CA SER A 152 -25.24 -4.05 10.67
C SER A 152 -24.12 -3.01 10.86
N GLY A 153 -23.79 -2.26 9.80
CA GLY A 153 -22.72 -1.25 9.78
C GLY A 153 -23.17 0.19 10.04
N LYS A 154 -22.21 1.13 10.02
CA LYS A 154 -22.46 2.58 10.20
C LYS A 154 -23.34 3.20 9.11
N SER A 155 -23.36 2.59 7.92
CA SER A 155 -24.23 3.01 6.83
C SER A 155 -25.55 2.25 6.92
N THR A 156 -26.63 2.98 7.16
CA THR A 156 -28.00 2.45 7.23
C THR A 156 -28.79 2.71 5.93
N SER A 157 -28.15 3.31 4.92
CA SER A 157 -28.78 3.61 3.64
C SER A 157 -28.96 2.36 2.79
N LEU A 158 -30.14 2.20 2.18
CA LEU A 158 -30.37 1.12 1.23
C LEU A 158 -29.51 1.29 -0.04
N THR A 159 -29.13 0.18 -0.67
CA THR A 159 -28.56 0.17 -2.02
C THR A 159 -29.63 0.48 -3.07
N GLU A 160 -29.24 0.73 -4.33
CA GLU A 160 -30.20 0.97 -5.40
C GLU A 160 -31.13 -0.25 -5.63
N ARG A 161 -30.58 -1.47 -5.53
CA ARG A 161 -31.33 -2.72 -5.69
C ARG A 161 -32.33 -2.91 -4.56
N GLU A 162 -31.91 -2.69 -3.32
CA GLU A 162 -32.80 -2.74 -2.13
C GLU A 162 -33.92 -1.70 -2.21
N ARG A 163 -33.60 -0.46 -2.65
CA ARG A 163 -34.63 0.57 -2.87
C ARG A 163 -35.68 0.13 -3.88
N LYS A 164 -35.26 -0.45 -5.01
CA LYS A 164 -36.19 -0.96 -6.04
C LYS A 164 -37.15 -2.01 -5.47
N VAL A 165 -36.66 -2.92 -4.62
CA VAL A 165 -37.52 -3.93 -3.98
C VAL A 165 -38.46 -3.31 -2.95
N ARG A 166 -37.96 -2.44 -2.06
CA ARG A 166 -38.80 -1.68 -1.12
C ARG A 166 -39.93 -0.95 -1.85
N ASP A 167 -39.61 -0.28 -2.95
CA ASP A 167 -40.58 0.51 -3.71
C ASP A 167 -41.58 -0.39 -4.45
N ALA A 168 -41.17 -1.58 -4.92
CA ALA A 168 -42.09 -2.58 -5.45
C ALA A 168 -43.10 -3.05 -4.39
N ILE A 169 -42.63 -3.35 -3.18
CA ILE A 169 -43.48 -3.75 -2.04
C ILE A 169 -44.44 -2.62 -1.67
N LYS A 170 -43.94 -1.38 -1.51
CA LYS A 170 -44.77 -0.19 -1.20
C LYS A 170 -45.85 0.09 -2.24
N ASN A 171 -45.55 -0.17 -3.50
CA ASN A 171 -46.49 0.00 -4.61
C ASN A 171 -47.38 -1.24 -4.85
N LEU A 172 -47.43 -2.19 -3.90
CA LEU A 172 -48.23 -3.41 -3.96
C LEU A 172 -47.96 -4.28 -5.20
N LYS A 173 -46.73 -4.22 -5.73
CA LYS A 173 -46.29 -5.06 -6.87
C LYS A 173 -45.77 -6.41 -6.37
N VAL A 174 -46.55 -7.09 -5.54
CA VAL A 174 -46.23 -8.40 -4.94
C VAL A 174 -47.31 -9.38 -5.38
N ARG A 175 -46.92 -10.59 -5.81
CA ARG A 175 -47.83 -11.66 -6.23
C ARG A 175 -47.49 -12.96 -5.52
N TYR A 176 -48.52 -13.75 -5.25
CA TYR A 176 -48.41 -15.12 -4.75
C TYR A 176 -48.90 -16.07 -5.84
N GLU A 177 -48.00 -16.89 -6.37
CA GLU A 177 -48.29 -17.82 -7.47
C GLU A 177 -48.06 -19.25 -6.97
N VAL A 178 -49.06 -20.12 -7.16
CA VAL A 178 -48.93 -21.55 -6.86
C VAL A 178 -48.60 -22.28 -8.15
N ILE A 179 -47.42 -22.88 -8.21
CA ILE A 179 -46.94 -23.60 -9.40
C ILE A 179 -46.89 -25.09 -9.08
N SER A 180 -47.61 -25.88 -9.87
CA SER A 180 -47.52 -27.35 -9.86
C SER A 180 -46.42 -27.81 -10.81
N LEU A 181 -45.37 -28.43 -10.27
CA LEU A 181 -44.33 -29.04 -11.11
C LEU A 181 -44.89 -30.19 -11.95
N HIS A 182 -45.90 -30.91 -11.45
CA HIS A 182 -46.53 -31.99 -12.20
C HIS A 182 -47.17 -31.47 -13.49
N ASP A 183 -47.88 -30.35 -13.42
CA ASP A 183 -48.58 -29.77 -14.58
C ASP A 183 -47.57 -29.25 -15.61
N ILE A 184 -46.48 -28.61 -15.15
CA ILE A 184 -45.40 -28.18 -16.04
C ILE A 184 -44.74 -29.37 -16.73
N ILE A 185 -44.42 -30.42 -15.96
CA ILE A 185 -43.76 -31.62 -16.51
C ILE A 185 -44.69 -32.31 -17.51
N SER A 186 -45.98 -32.46 -17.20
CA SER A 186 -46.97 -33.04 -18.10
C SER A 186 -47.15 -32.20 -19.37
N GLU A 187 -47.13 -30.87 -19.26
CA GLU A 187 -47.20 -29.99 -20.44
C GLU A 187 -45.95 -30.12 -21.33
N VAL A 188 -44.76 -30.17 -20.73
CA VAL A 188 -43.50 -30.38 -21.46
C VAL A 188 -43.48 -31.76 -22.13
N GLN A 189 -43.87 -32.82 -21.41
CA GLN A 189 -43.96 -34.18 -21.95
C GLN A 189 -44.93 -34.27 -23.13
N ARG A 190 -46.09 -33.60 -23.03
CA ARG A 190 -47.06 -33.54 -24.12
C ARG A 190 -46.48 -32.86 -25.37
N LYS A 191 -45.83 -31.70 -25.20
CA LYS A 191 -45.18 -30.99 -26.32
C LYS A 191 -44.10 -31.82 -26.98
N LEU A 192 -43.28 -32.53 -26.20
CA LEU A 192 -42.25 -33.44 -26.73
C LEU A 192 -42.86 -34.60 -27.53
N ASN A 193 -43.93 -35.22 -27.04
CA ASN A 193 -44.60 -36.31 -27.75
C ASN A 193 -45.29 -35.84 -29.05
N GLU A 194 -45.85 -34.62 -29.06
CA GLU A 194 -46.42 -34.00 -30.26
C GLU A 194 -45.34 -33.71 -31.32
N GLU A 195 -44.13 -33.29 -30.93
CA GLU A 195 -43.01 -33.08 -31.86
C GLU A 195 -42.43 -34.39 -32.41
N ILE A 196 -42.36 -35.45 -31.59
CA ILE A 196 -41.89 -36.77 -32.03
C ILE A 196 -42.88 -37.41 -33.01
N ASN A 197 -44.19 -37.30 -32.76
CA ASN A 197 -45.23 -37.89 -33.60
C ASN A 197 -45.54 -37.09 -34.87
N ASN A 198 -45.08 -35.83 -34.96
CA ASN A 198 -45.18 -35.00 -36.17
C ASN A 198 -43.92 -35.04 -37.06
N LYS A 199 -42.97 -35.94 -36.79
CA LYS A 199 -41.82 -36.29 -37.63
C LYS A 199 -41.97 -37.69 -38.21
#